data_AF-A0A1I6YHA7-F1
#
_entry.id   AF-A0A1I6YHA7-F1
#
_cell.length_a   1.000
_cell.length_b   1.000
_cell.length_c   1.000
_cell.angle_alpha   90.00
_cell.angle_beta   90.00
_cell.angle_gamma   90.00
#
_symmetry.space_group_name_H-M   'P 1'
#
loop_
_entity.id
_entity.type
_entity.pdbx_description
1 polymer ?
#
loop_
_entity_poly.entity_id
_entity_poly.type
_entity_poly.pdbx_seq_one_letter_code
_entity_poly.pdbx_strand_id
1 'polypeptide(L)'
;MSMNQETPGVKREVSGEGGVAEVSEIYPGASSVSPVQRRGRTRPRSAQAGMATAEYAIATLAAVGFAGVLVFIMRSDEVRGFLLNLIRTALALP
;
A
#
# COMPACT_ATOMS: atom_id res chain seq x y z
N MET A 1 64.47 25.72 -7.21
CA MET A 1 64.24 25.05 -5.91
C MET A 1 62.74 24.88 -5.76
N SER A 2 62.32 23.62 -5.66
CA SER A 2 60.93 23.18 -5.49
C SER A 2 60.50 23.38 -4.04
N MET A 3 59.28 23.86 -3.78
CA MET A 3 58.68 23.76 -2.46
C MET A 3 57.18 23.51 -2.61
N ASN A 4 56.80 22.26 -2.39
CA ASN A 4 55.45 21.73 -2.37
C ASN A 4 54.62 22.46 -1.29
N GLN A 5 53.41 22.91 -1.63
CA GLN A 5 52.42 23.30 -0.62
C GLN A 5 51.22 22.35 -0.74
N GLU A 6 51.21 21.38 0.17
CA GLU A 6 50.13 20.43 0.40
C GLU A 6 48.83 21.18 0.69
N THR A 7 47.76 20.82 0.00
CA THR A 7 46.42 21.33 0.27
C THR A 7 45.87 20.55 1.48
N PRO A 8 45.49 21.19 2.59
CA PRO A 8 45.05 20.46 3.77
C PRO A 8 43.67 19.84 3.47
N GLY A 9 43.64 18.52 3.38
CA GLY A 9 42.39 17.75 3.32
C GLY A 9 41.54 18.06 4.54
N VAL A 10 40.40 18.72 4.32
CA VAL A 10 39.41 19.01 5.36
C VAL A 10 38.80 17.69 5.83
N LYS A 11 39.38 17.13 6.90
CA LYS A 11 38.83 15.96 7.59
C LYS A 11 37.69 16.44 8.49
N ARG A 12 36.45 16.35 8.01
CA ARG A 12 35.27 16.70 8.82
C ARG A 12 34.89 15.49 9.68
N GLU A 13 35.29 15.49 10.94
CA GLU A 13 34.77 14.55 11.94
C GLU A 13 33.29 14.87 12.19
N VAL A 14 32.42 14.01 11.66
CA VAL A 14 31.00 14.03 11.99
C VAL A 14 30.83 13.05 13.15
N SER A 15 30.69 13.58 14.36
CA SER A 15 30.41 12.79 15.55
C SER A 15 28.95 12.30 15.50
N GLY A 16 28.77 11.08 15.03
CA GLY A 16 27.52 10.32 15.10
C GLY A 16 27.81 8.98 15.75
N GLU A 17 27.17 8.72 16.89
CA GLU A 17 27.22 7.44 17.58
C GLU A 17 26.75 6.31 16.67
N GLY A 18 27.59 5.27 16.51
CA GLY A 18 27.23 4.01 15.85
C GLY A 18 28.09 3.64 14.66
N GLY A 19 29.24 3.01 14.91
CA GLY A 19 30.02 2.26 13.92
C GLY A 19 30.67 3.11 12.83
N VAL A 20 31.98 3.35 12.94
CA VAL A 20 32.81 3.98 11.89
C VAL A 20 32.89 3.07 10.65
N ALA A 21 31.90 3.18 9.76
CA ALA A 21 32.06 2.73 8.39
C ALA A 21 32.89 3.79 7.66
N GLU A 22 34.07 3.42 7.17
CA GLU A 22 34.89 4.26 6.30
C GLU A 22 34.19 4.41 4.95
N VAL A 23 33.47 5.52 4.76
CA VAL A 23 32.78 5.81 3.51
C VAL A 23 33.79 6.36 2.50
N SER A 24 34.26 5.50 1.59
CA SER A 24 35.08 5.94 0.45
C SER A 24 34.20 6.61 -0.60
N GLU A 25 34.54 7.84 -0.96
CA GLU A 25 33.83 8.63 -1.95
C GLU A 25 34.24 8.18 -3.37
N ILE A 26 33.38 7.41 -4.03
CA ILE A 26 33.66 6.82 -5.37
C ILE A 26 33.78 7.91 -6.46
N TYR A 27 33.13 9.06 -6.27
CA TYR A 27 33.16 10.20 -7.19
C TYR A 27 33.57 11.47 -6.44
N PRO A 28 34.69 12.12 -6.80
CA PRO A 28 35.17 13.30 -6.11
C PRO A 28 34.13 14.43 -6.16
N GLY A 29 33.68 14.88 -4.98
CA GLY A 29 32.73 15.98 -4.81
C GLY A 29 31.28 15.53 -4.53
N ALA A 30 30.95 14.24 -4.62
CA ALA A 30 29.65 13.69 -4.25
C ALA A 30 29.20 14.01 -2.80
N SER A 31 30.14 14.07 -1.84
CA SER A 31 29.85 14.40 -0.44
C SER A 31 29.46 15.87 -0.24
N SER A 32 29.79 16.74 -1.21
CA SER A 32 29.47 18.17 -1.19
C SER A 32 28.15 18.53 -1.91
N VAL A 33 27.56 17.57 -2.64
CA VAL A 33 26.30 17.79 -3.33
C VAL A 33 25.15 17.67 -2.34
N SER A 34 24.27 18.67 -2.32
CA SER A 34 23.04 18.60 -1.54
C SER A 34 22.20 17.39 -2.00
N PRO A 35 21.82 16.46 -1.10
CA PRO A 35 20.98 15.33 -1.46
C PRO A 35 19.70 15.83 -2.12
N VAL A 36 19.29 15.22 -3.23
CA VAL A 36 17.97 15.47 -3.80
C VAL A 36 16.94 14.98 -2.78
N GLN A 37 16.38 15.91 -2.03
CA GLN A 37 15.30 15.63 -1.09
C GLN A 37 14.12 15.15 -1.93
N ARG A 38 13.90 13.84 -1.95
CA ARG A 38 12.69 13.24 -2.52
C ARG A 38 11.54 13.88 -1.76
N ARG A 39 10.94 14.90 -2.37
CA ARG A 39 9.82 15.64 -1.78
C ARG A 39 8.74 14.59 -1.53
N GLY A 40 8.57 14.24 -0.25
CA GLY A 40 7.62 13.25 0.19
C GLY A 40 6.29 13.61 -0.46
N ARG A 41 5.73 12.67 -1.21
CA ARG A 41 4.47 12.88 -1.93
C ARG A 41 3.38 12.98 -0.87
N THR A 42 3.23 14.17 -0.29
CA THR A 42 2.14 14.49 0.63
C THR A 42 0.88 14.34 -0.20
N ARG A 43 0.14 13.26 0.05
CA ARG A 43 -1.16 13.07 -0.60
C ARG A 43 -1.98 14.31 -0.23
N PRO A 44 -2.57 15.02 -1.21
CA PRO A 44 -3.36 16.19 -0.91
C PRO A 44 -4.50 15.75 0.01
N ARG A 45 -4.82 16.55 1.02
CA ARG A 45 -5.88 16.27 2.00
C ARG A 45 -7.25 16.04 1.32
N SER A 46 -7.43 16.56 0.10
CA SER A 46 -8.57 16.28 -0.78
C SER A 46 -8.65 14.83 -1.28
N ALA A 47 -7.54 14.08 -1.33
CA ALA A 47 -7.55 12.65 -1.68
C ALA A 47 -8.20 11.77 -0.59
N GLN A 48 -8.37 12.30 0.62
CA GLN A 48 -9.15 11.65 1.69
C GLN A 48 -10.62 12.08 1.65
N ALA A 49 -10.95 13.20 0.98
CA ALA A 49 -12.32 13.63 0.80
C ALA A 49 -13.02 12.64 -0.16
N GLY A 50 -14.01 11.90 0.35
CA GLY A 50 -14.72 10.85 -0.40
C GLY A 50 -14.19 9.43 -0.21
N MET A 51 -13.10 9.25 0.55
CA MET A 51 -12.55 7.92 0.85
C MET A 51 -13.58 7.03 1.57
N ALA A 52 -14.29 7.57 2.56
CA ALA A 52 -15.36 6.85 3.26
C ALA A 52 -16.49 6.39 2.31
N THR A 53 -16.97 7.26 1.41
CA THR A 53 -18.03 6.90 0.46
C THR A 53 -17.59 5.83 -0.54
N ALA A 54 -16.33 5.88 -1.00
CA ALA A 54 -15.75 4.87 -1.87
C ALA A 54 -15.58 3.52 -1.16
N GLU A 55 -15.17 3.52 0.11
CA GLU A 55 -15.05 2.30 0.92
C GLU A 55 -16.39 1.58 1.07
N TYR A 56 -17.44 2.30 1.43
CA TYR A 56 -18.79 1.73 1.51
C TYR A 56 -19.25 1.20 0.14
N ALA A 57 -19.02 1.94 -0.94
CA ALA A 57 -19.38 1.50 -2.28
C ALA A 57 -18.68 0.17 -2.65
N ILE A 58 -17.38 0.05 -2.39
CA ILE A 58 -16.62 -1.19 -2.66
C ILE A 58 -17.12 -2.33 -1.77
N ALA A 59 -17.38 -2.08 -0.48
CA ALA A 59 -17.92 -3.08 0.43
C ALA A 59 -19.29 -3.60 -0.05
N THR A 60 -20.17 -2.70 -0.48
CA THR A 60 -21.47 -3.08 -1.05
C THR A 60 -21.30 -3.87 -2.35
N LEU A 61 -20.43 -3.43 -3.27
CA LEU A 61 -20.18 -4.16 -4.52
C LEU A 61 -19.61 -5.55 -4.26
N ALA A 62 -18.71 -5.70 -3.30
CA ALA A 62 -18.17 -7.00 -2.89
C ALA A 62 -19.28 -7.91 -2.33
N ALA A 63 -20.13 -7.38 -1.45
CA ALA A 63 -21.26 -8.13 -0.90
C ALA A 63 -22.28 -8.53 -1.98
N VAL A 64 -22.59 -7.63 -2.90
CA VAL A 64 -23.50 -7.90 -4.04
C VAL A 64 -22.90 -8.96 -4.97
N GLY A 65 -21.59 -8.92 -5.23
CA GLY A 65 -20.89 -9.95 -6.00
C GLY A 65 -21.00 -11.34 -5.34
N PHE A 66 -20.81 -11.42 -4.02
CA PHE A 66 -21.02 -12.65 -3.25
C PHE A 66 -22.49 -13.12 -3.33
N ALA A 67 -23.46 -12.22 -3.13
CA ALA A 67 -24.88 -12.53 -3.28
C ALA A 67 -25.21 -13.05 -4.70
N GLY A 68 -24.54 -12.56 -5.73
CA GLY A 68 -24.66 -13.07 -7.10
C GLY A 68 -24.32 -14.55 -7.23
N VAL A 69 -23.29 -15.02 -6.50
CA VAL A 69 -22.95 -16.45 -6.44
C VAL A 69 -24.05 -17.25 -5.75
N LEU A 70 -24.61 -16.76 -4.64
CA LEU A 70 -25.73 -17.44 -3.98
C LEU A 70 -26.95 -17.52 -4.90
N VAL A 71 -27.28 -16.44 -5.61
CA VAL A 71 -28.35 -16.44 -6.60
C VAL A 71 -28.08 -17.46 -7.71
N PHE A 72 -26.84 -17.56 -8.19
CA PHE A 72 -26.48 -18.57 -9.17
C PHE A 72 -26.71 -20.00 -8.65
N ILE A 73 -26.29 -20.29 -7.41
CA ILE A 73 -26.54 -21.58 -6.76
C ILE A 73 -28.04 -21.86 -6.64
N MET A 74 -28.84 -20.87 -6.20
CA MET A 74 -30.30 -20.98 -6.05
C MET A 74 -31.03 -21.21 -7.38
N ARG A 75 -30.42 -20.86 -8.53
CA ARG A 75 -31.03 -21.09 -9.84
C ARG A 75 -30.94 -22.54 -10.31
N SER A 76 -30.09 -23.37 -9.69
CA SER A 76 -29.98 -24.79 -10.02
C SER A 76 -31.28 -25.55 -9.72
N ASP A 77 -31.58 -26.57 -10.53
CA ASP A 77 -32.82 -27.34 -10.42
C ASP A 77 -32.88 -28.15 -9.11
N GLU A 78 -31.75 -28.68 -8.66
CA GLU A 78 -31.64 -29.42 -7.41
C GLU A 78 -32.00 -28.54 -6.20
N VAL A 79 -31.37 -27.37 -6.08
CA VAL A 79 -31.63 -26.43 -4.97
C VAL A 79 -33.05 -25.87 -5.05
N ARG A 80 -33.52 -25.52 -6.24
CA ARG A 80 -34.90 -25.06 -6.44
C ARG A 80 -35.91 -26.13 -6.02
N GLY A 81 -35.69 -27.38 -6.41
CA GLY A 81 -36.55 -28.51 -6.04
C GLY A 81 -36.58 -28.72 -4.53
N PHE A 82 -35.41 -28.69 -3.87
CA PHE A 82 -35.30 -28.79 -2.42
C PHE A 82 -36.09 -27.68 -1.69
N LEU A 83 -35.91 -26.42 -2.11
CA LEU A 83 -36.61 -25.29 -1.51
C LEU A 83 -38.13 -25.38 -1.72
N LEU A 84 -38.58 -25.77 -2.91
CA LEU A 84 -40.01 -25.97 -3.17
C LEU A 84 -40.60 -27.09 -2.32
N ASN A 85 -39.86 -28.18 -2.10
CA ASN A 85 -40.30 -29.25 -1.21
C ASN A 85 -40.43 -28.74 0.24
N LEU A 86 -39.42 -28.02 0.73
CA LEU A 86 -39.46 -27.44 2.07
C LEU A 86 -40.65 -26.49 2.25
N ILE A 87 -40.93 -25.64 1.26
CA ILE A 87 -42.08 -24.73 1.27
C ILE A 87 -43.39 -25.52 1.26
N ARG A 88 -43.52 -26.55 0.42
CA ARG A 88 -44.72 -27.41 0.37
C ARG A 88 -44.96 -28.11 1.70
N THR A 89 -43.93 -28.66 2.32
CA THR A 89 -44.03 -29.29 3.64
C THR A 89 -44.40 -28.27 4.72
N ALA A 90 -43.85 -27.06 4.68
CA ALA A 90 -44.18 -26.02 5.66
C ALA A 90 -45.60 -25.46 5.50
N LEU A 91 -46.12 -25.40 4.27
CA LEU A 91 -47.46 -24.90 3.95
C LEU A 91 -48.54 -25.97 4.02
N ALA A 92 -48.17 -27.24 3.87
CA ALA A 92 -49.01 -28.37 4.25
C ALA A 92 -49.01 -28.48 5.78
N LEU A 93 -49.62 -27.50 6.46
CA LEU A 93 -50.19 -27.80 7.76
C LEU A 93 -51.20 -28.94 7.56
N PRO A 94 -51.25 -29.95 8.46
CA PRO A 94 -52.38 -30.86 8.54
C PRO A 94 -53.71 -30.11 8.63
#